data_AF-A0A4P1R010-F1
#
_entry.id   AF-A0A4P1R010-F1
#
_cell.length_a   1.000
_cell.length_b   1.000
_cell.length_c   1.000
_cell.angle_alpha   90.00
_cell.angle_beta   90.00
_cell.angle_gamma   90.00
#
_symmetry.space_group_name_H-M   'P 1'
#
loop_
_entity.id
_entity.type
_entity.pdbx_description
1 polymer ?
#
loop_
_entity_poly.entity_id
_entity_poly.type
_entity_poly.pdbx_seq_one_letter_code
_entity_poly.pdbx_strand_id
1 'polypeptide(L)'
;MTMDQIIEKFTTKNLTIREMVALTGAHTIGFTHCKEFSNRIFNFSKTSHVDPTLNPKMAEGLRQVCQNYTVDHSMAAFNDVRSPSKFDNAYFNNILKGLGLLASDHLLGVDPRTRPIVEQYAKDEKVFFQDFANAMEKVSVFGVKTGHKGEVRNRCDQFNNLPAM
;
A
#
# COMPACT_ATOMS: atom_id res chain seq x y z
N MET A 1 -4.74 11.72 0.58
CA MET A 1 -5.97 10.90 0.66
C MET A 1 -6.25 10.64 2.13
N THR A 2 -7.48 10.83 2.61
CA THR A 2 -7.87 10.52 4.00
C THR A 2 -8.26 9.04 4.15
N MET A 3 -8.36 8.53 5.38
CA MET A 3 -8.83 7.17 5.60
C MET A 3 -10.27 6.96 5.09
N ASP A 4 -11.14 7.98 5.20
CA ASP A 4 -12.49 7.92 4.64
C ASP A 4 -12.47 7.68 3.12
N GLN A 5 -11.60 8.39 2.40
CA GLN A 5 -11.44 8.24 0.95
C GLN A 5 -10.87 6.86 0.57
N ILE A 6 -9.98 6.30 1.39
CA ILE A 6 -9.45 4.94 1.18
C ILE A 6 -10.58 3.93 1.38
N ILE A 7 -11.30 4.00 2.51
CA ILE A 7 -12.42 3.12 2.81
C ILE A 7 -13.47 3.17 1.70
N GLU A 8 -13.87 4.37 1.26
CA GLU A 8 -14.86 4.56 0.19
C GLU A 8 -14.43 3.89 -1.13
N LYS A 9 -13.15 3.99 -1.51
CA LYS A 9 -12.64 3.35 -2.73
C LYS A 9 -12.75 1.82 -2.72
N PHE A 10 -12.64 1.21 -1.54
CA PHE A 10 -12.75 -0.23 -1.35
C PHE A 10 -14.22 -0.66 -1.19
N THR A 11 -15.01 0.05 -0.39
CA THR A 11 -16.42 -0.31 -0.14
C THR A 11 -17.29 -0.17 -1.38
N THR A 12 -17.01 0.81 -2.25
CA THR A 12 -17.64 0.91 -3.58
C THR A 12 -17.34 -0.28 -4.51
N LYS A 13 -16.35 -1.11 -4.17
CA LYS A 13 -16.02 -2.38 -4.84
C LYS A 13 -16.47 -3.61 -4.04
N ASN A 14 -17.38 -3.41 -3.09
CA ASN A 14 -17.90 -4.45 -2.21
C ASN A 14 -16.81 -5.11 -1.35
N LEU A 15 -15.72 -4.40 -1.04
CA LEU A 15 -14.68 -4.84 -0.10
C LEU A 15 -14.93 -4.20 1.27
N THR A 16 -14.90 -5.01 2.32
CA THR A 16 -15.02 -4.58 3.70
C THR A 16 -13.75 -3.84 4.15
N ILE A 17 -13.83 -3.12 5.28
CA ILE A 17 -12.66 -2.49 5.89
C ILE A 17 -11.58 -3.55 6.23
N ARG A 18 -11.99 -4.76 6.66
CA ARG A 18 -11.06 -5.85 6.97
C ARG A 18 -10.31 -6.36 5.74
N GLU A 19 -11.02 -6.53 4.63
CA GLU A 19 -10.43 -6.92 3.34
C GLU A 19 -9.50 -5.82 2.81
N MET A 20 -9.88 -4.54 2.97
CA MET A 20 -9.01 -3.40 2.63
C MET A 20 -7.71 -3.43 3.44
N VAL A 21 -7.77 -3.58 4.76
CA VAL A 21 -6.57 -3.65 5.62
C VAL A 21 -5.72 -4.86 5.24
N ALA A 22 -6.35 -6.02 4.97
CA ALA A 22 -5.63 -7.21 4.51
C ALA A 22 -4.89 -6.94 3.20
N LEU A 23 -5.58 -6.48 2.15
CA LEU A 23 -5.00 -6.20 0.84
C LEU A 23 -3.89 -5.15 0.89
N THR A 24 -4.01 -4.15 1.76
CA THR A 24 -2.94 -3.14 1.95
C THR A 24 -1.68 -3.76 2.57
N GLY A 25 -1.82 -4.88 3.29
CA GLY A 25 -0.71 -5.73 3.74
C GLY A 25 0.21 -6.23 2.64
N ALA A 26 -0.18 -6.17 1.36
CA ALA A 26 0.73 -6.44 0.23
C ALA A 26 1.98 -5.53 0.23
N HIS A 27 1.92 -4.37 0.89
CA HIS A 27 3.07 -3.49 1.11
C HIS A 27 4.15 -4.10 2.04
N THR A 28 3.98 -5.32 2.56
CA THR A 28 5.07 -6.05 3.22
C THR A 28 6.24 -6.38 2.30
N ILE A 29 6.06 -6.30 0.98
CA ILE A 29 7.13 -6.47 -0.01
C ILE A 29 7.18 -5.31 -1.00
N GLY A 30 8.28 -5.24 -1.74
CA GLY A 30 8.46 -4.28 -2.81
C GLY A 30 8.92 -2.92 -2.31
N PHE A 31 8.82 -1.92 -3.18
CA PHE A 31 9.34 -0.58 -2.96
C PHE A 31 8.38 0.47 -3.48
N THR A 32 8.54 1.69 -2.97
CA THR A 32 7.86 2.87 -3.49
C THR A 32 8.88 3.90 -3.94
N HIS A 33 8.63 4.55 -5.08
CA HIS A 33 9.45 5.65 -5.56
C HIS A 33 9.35 6.85 -4.62
N CYS A 34 10.46 7.55 -4.40
CA CYS A 34 10.57 8.68 -3.50
C CYS A 34 9.52 9.78 -3.78
N LYS A 35 9.15 10.00 -5.04
CA LYS A 35 8.12 11.00 -5.41
C LYS A 35 6.76 10.79 -4.74
N GLU A 36 6.43 9.56 -4.35
CA GLU A 36 5.13 9.22 -3.76
C GLU A 36 5.04 9.53 -2.25
N PHE A 37 6.19 9.72 -1.58
CA PHE A 37 6.24 10.00 -0.13
C PHE A 37 7.18 11.15 0.25
N SER A 38 7.88 11.78 -0.70
CA SER A 38 8.86 12.84 -0.45
C SER A 38 8.27 14.05 0.28
N ASN A 39 6.98 14.32 0.08
CA ASN A 39 6.26 15.35 0.84
C ASN A 39 6.34 15.09 2.35
N ARG A 40 6.33 13.83 2.81
CA ARG A 40 6.44 13.49 4.24
C ARG A 40 7.82 13.73 4.84
N ILE A 41 8.88 13.88 4.04
CA ILE A 41 10.26 13.96 4.53
C ILE A 41 10.97 15.27 4.18
N PHE A 42 10.46 16.06 3.24
CA PHE A 42 11.04 17.35 2.86
C PHE A 42 10.09 18.55 3.07
N ASN A 43 8.78 18.40 2.81
CA ASN A 43 7.82 19.50 2.77
C ASN A 43 6.43 19.06 3.30
N PHE A 44 6.37 18.57 4.54
CA PHE A 44 5.13 17.98 5.06
C PHE A 44 4.01 19.00 5.26
N SER A 45 4.33 20.15 5.84
CA SER A 45 3.39 21.25 6.05
C SER A 45 4.09 22.60 6.01
N LYS A 46 3.33 23.69 6.12
CA LYS A 46 3.89 25.05 6.23
C LYS A 46 4.77 25.25 7.48
N THR A 47 4.60 24.40 8.50
CA THR A 47 5.25 24.52 9.81
C THR A 47 6.19 23.36 10.13
N SER A 48 6.23 22.31 9.31
CA SER A 48 7.12 21.16 9.50
C SER A 48 7.62 20.60 8.17
N HIS A 49 8.94 20.43 8.07
CA HIS A 49 9.57 19.78 6.92
C HIS A 49 9.35 18.28 6.88
N VAL A 50 9.25 17.64 8.06
CA VAL A 50 9.08 16.20 8.21
C VAL A 50 7.73 15.93 8.87
N ASP A 51 7.06 14.88 8.43
CA ASP A 51 5.85 14.37 9.06
C ASP A 51 6.17 13.95 10.51
N PRO A 52 5.58 14.59 11.53
CA PRO A 52 5.89 14.29 12.93
C PRO A 52 5.44 12.87 13.35
N THR A 53 4.65 12.20 12.52
CA THR A 53 4.20 10.83 12.76
C THR A 53 5.20 9.76 12.26
N LEU A 54 6.19 10.16 11.45
CA LEU A 54 7.28 9.27 11.03
C LEU A 54 8.29 9.10 12.16
N ASN A 55 8.81 7.89 12.29
CA ASN A 55 9.97 7.66 13.14
C ASN A 55 11.15 8.57 12.71
N PRO A 56 11.73 9.39 13.60
CA PRO A 56 12.76 10.36 13.21
C PRO A 56 14.00 9.75 12.54
N LYS A 57 14.44 8.57 12.99
CA LYS A 57 15.59 7.87 12.39
C LYS A 57 15.26 7.34 11.00
N MET A 58 14.03 6.85 10.81
CA MET A 58 13.56 6.44 9.48
C MET A 58 13.49 7.65 8.55
N ALA A 59 12.96 8.79 9.01
CA ALA A 59 12.88 10.00 8.21
C ALA A 59 14.27 10.50 7.77
N GLU A 60 15.26 10.49 8.66
CA GLU A 60 16.65 10.83 8.32
C GLU A 60 17.22 9.91 7.24
N GLY A 61 17.08 8.59 7.40
CA GLY A 61 17.52 7.62 6.39
C GLY A 61 16.82 7.80 5.05
N LEU A 62 15.50 8.03 5.05
CA LEU A 62 14.73 8.28 3.83
C LEU A 62 15.16 9.57 3.12
N ARG A 63 15.54 10.63 3.86
CA ARG A 63 16.05 11.86 3.25
C ARG A 63 17.38 11.64 2.53
N GLN A 64 18.24 10.77 3.07
CA GLN A 64 19.48 10.39 2.39
C GLN A 64 19.19 9.56 1.14
N VAL A 65 18.32 8.54 1.26
CA VAL A 65 17.89 7.70 0.14
C VAL A 65 17.22 8.53 -0.96
N CYS A 66 16.46 9.56 -0.62
CA CYS A 66 15.70 10.36 -1.57
C CYS A 66 16.33 11.73 -1.88
N GLN A 67 17.61 11.97 -1.57
CA GLN A 67 18.21 13.31 -1.65
C GLN A 67 18.11 13.97 -3.04
N ASN A 68 18.10 13.16 -4.11
CA ASN A 68 18.10 13.63 -5.50
C ASN A 68 16.84 13.23 -6.28
N TYR A 69 15.74 12.91 -5.60
CA TYR A 69 14.52 12.34 -6.24
C TYR A 69 13.86 13.24 -7.31
N THR A 70 14.16 14.55 -7.29
CA THR A 70 13.69 15.53 -8.28
C THR A 70 14.47 15.47 -9.59
N VAL A 71 15.67 14.90 -9.59
CA VAL A 71 16.52 14.70 -10.77
C VAL A 71 16.52 13.24 -11.19
N ASP A 72 16.68 12.32 -10.24
CA ASP A 72 16.59 10.88 -10.45
C ASP A 72 15.25 10.34 -9.94
N HIS A 73 14.32 10.14 -10.88
CA HIS A 73 12.98 9.62 -10.57
C HIS A 73 12.94 8.11 -10.28
N SER A 74 14.05 7.40 -10.41
CA SER A 74 14.15 5.97 -10.08
C SER A 74 14.41 5.70 -8.59
N MET A 75 14.83 6.72 -7.84
CA MET A 75 15.08 6.58 -6.40
C MET A 75 13.82 6.08 -5.68
N ALA A 76 14.02 5.05 -4.85
CA ALA A 76 12.94 4.36 -4.16
C ALA A 76 13.42 3.83 -2.79
N ALA A 77 12.47 3.55 -1.92
CA ALA A 77 12.69 2.88 -0.64
C ALA A 77 11.78 1.66 -0.52
N PHE A 78 12.24 0.63 0.20
CA PHE A 78 11.41 -0.54 0.49
C PHE A 78 10.20 -0.15 1.34
N ASN A 79 9.06 -0.77 1.04
CA ASN A 79 7.81 -0.54 1.77
C ASN A 79 7.89 -1.10 3.20
N ASP A 80 8.58 -2.23 3.37
CA ASP A 80 8.90 -2.84 4.66
C ASP A 80 10.40 -2.74 4.94
N VAL A 81 10.77 -2.02 6.01
CA VAL A 81 12.17 -1.81 6.40
C VAL A 81 12.79 -2.99 7.17
N ARG A 82 11.98 -3.95 7.63
CA ARG A 82 12.43 -5.12 8.40
C ARG A 82 12.62 -6.35 7.53
N SER A 83 11.70 -6.60 6.59
CA SER A 83 11.64 -7.82 5.79
C SER A 83 11.28 -7.53 4.33
N PRO A 84 12.04 -6.66 3.62
CA PRO A 84 11.65 -6.07 2.32
C PRO A 84 11.33 -7.07 1.19
N SER A 85 11.82 -8.31 1.30
CA SER A 85 11.65 -9.38 0.31
C SER A 85 10.80 -10.55 0.81
N LYS A 86 10.28 -10.52 2.04
CA LYS A 86 9.48 -11.59 2.61
C LYS A 86 8.04 -11.12 2.79
N PHE A 87 7.11 -11.92 2.28
CA PHE A 87 5.69 -11.69 2.52
C PHE A 87 5.34 -12.19 3.92
N ASP A 88 5.27 -11.28 4.90
CA ASP A 88 4.98 -11.59 6.30
C ASP A 88 4.17 -10.48 6.98
N ASN A 89 3.94 -10.58 8.28
CA ASN A 89 3.19 -9.57 9.04
C ASN A 89 4.06 -8.44 9.61
N ALA A 90 5.35 -8.34 9.23
CA ALA A 90 6.22 -7.28 9.73
C ALA A 90 5.71 -5.88 9.34
N TYR A 91 5.01 -5.76 8.22
CA TYR A 91 4.33 -4.54 7.77
C TYR A 91 3.42 -3.95 8.85
N PHE A 92 2.54 -4.77 9.44
CA PHE A 92 1.62 -4.31 10.49
C PHE A 92 2.37 -3.97 11.79
N ASN A 93 3.42 -4.73 12.12
CA ASN A 93 4.31 -4.44 13.24
C ASN A 93 5.04 -3.09 13.06
N ASN A 94 5.41 -2.75 11.82
CA ASN A 94 6.10 -1.52 11.46
C ASN A 94 5.16 -0.31 11.56
N ILE A 95 3.92 -0.42 11.06
CA ILE A 95 2.90 0.63 11.16
C ILE A 95 2.71 1.07 12.63
N LEU A 96 2.55 0.11 13.54
CA LEU A 96 2.35 0.39 14.97
C LEU A 96 3.55 1.08 15.64
N LYS A 97 4.73 1.04 15.02
CA LYS A 97 5.98 1.66 15.49
C LYS A 97 6.30 2.98 14.77
N GLY A 98 5.39 3.50 13.94
CA GLY A 98 5.63 4.70 13.14
C GLY A 98 6.63 4.47 12.00
N LEU A 99 6.79 3.23 11.56
CA LEU A 99 7.70 2.82 10.47
C LEU A 99 6.96 2.56 9.14
N GLY A 100 5.72 3.05 9.00
CA GLY A 100 4.98 2.99 7.73
C GLY A 100 5.45 4.06 6.75
N LEU A 101 5.86 3.64 5.54
CA LEU A 101 6.45 4.51 4.53
C LEU A 101 5.44 5.54 3.99
N LEU A 102 4.25 5.07 3.57
CA LEU A 102 3.23 5.92 2.98
C LEU A 102 2.36 6.57 4.06
N ALA A 103 1.83 7.76 3.76
CA ALA A 103 0.85 8.40 4.65
C ALA A 103 -0.38 7.50 4.86
N SER A 104 -0.80 6.77 3.82
CA SER A 104 -1.89 5.79 3.90
C SER A 104 -1.58 4.64 4.86
N ASP A 105 -0.34 4.13 4.88
CA ASP A 105 0.07 3.06 5.79
C ASP A 105 0.01 3.56 7.25
N HIS A 106 0.47 4.79 7.49
CA HIS A 106 0.38 5.39 8.82
C HIS A 106 -1.07 5.55 9.28
N LEU A 107 -1.96 6.01 8.41
CA LEU A 107 -3.38 6.19 8.74
C LEU A 107 -4.04 4.87 9.21
N LEU A 108 -3.63 3.71 8.68
CA LEU A 108 -4.16 2.41 9.13
C LEU A 108 -3.92 2.16 10.63
N GLY A 109 -2.76 2.61 11.15
CA GLY A 109 -2.36 2.38 12.54
C GLY A 109 -3.00 3.33 13.54
N VAL A 110 -3.57 4.45 13.09
CA VAL A 110 -4.14 5.49 13.96
C VAL A 110 -5.66 5.65 13.83
N ASP A 111 -6.24 5.25 12.70
CA ASP A 111 -7.70 5.31 12.53
C ASP A 111 -8.40 4.23 13.38
N PRO A 112 -9.40 4.58 14.20
CA PRO A 112 -10.04 3.64 15.11
C PRO A 112 -10.78 2.49 14.41
N ARG A 113 -11.15 2.65 13.13
CA ARG A 113 -11.85 1.61 12.35
C ARG A 113 -10.90 0.54 11.82
N THR A 114 -9.63 0.88 11.60
CA THR A 114 -8.62 -0.03 11.03
C THR A 114 -7.63 -0.52 12.07
N ARG A 115 -7.31 0.29 13.08
CA ARG A 115 -6.28 -0.01 14.09
C ARG A 115 -6.48 -1.36 14.78
N PRO A 116 -7.69 -1.78 15.22
CA PRO A 116 -7.88 -3.10 15.84
C PRO A 116 -7.50 -4.27 14.90
N ILE A 117 -7.72 -4.11 13.59
CA ILE A 117 -7.36 -5.12 12.58
C ILE A 117 -5.84 -5.15 12.39
N VAL A 118 -5.19 -3.97 12.33
CA VAL A 118 -3.72 -3.85 12.28
C VAL A 118 -3.06 -4.51 13.49
N GLU A 119 -3.57 -4.26 14.69
CA GLU A 119 -3.07 -4.89 15.93
C GLU A 119 -3.24 -6.41 15.90
N GLN A 120 -4.37 -6.90 15.39
CA GLN A 120 -4.61 -8.34 15.23
C GLN A 120 -3.62 -8.97 14.25
N TYR A 121 -3.42 -8.39 13.07
CA TYR A 121 -2.50 -8.91 12.06
C TYR A 121 -1.04 -8.83 12.51
N ALA A 122 -0.65 -7.77 13.23
CA ALA A 122 0.69 -7.66 13.81
C ALA A 122 0.97 -8.77 14.85
N LYS A 123 -0.05 -9.20 15.59
CA LYS A 123 0.04 -10.25 16.61
C LYS A 123 -0.02 -11.66 16.02
N ASP A 124 -0.81 -11.86 14.98
CA ASP A 124 -1.11 -13.18 14.40
C ASP A 124 -1.01 -13.15 12.87
N GLU A 125 0.12 -13.64 12.36
CA GLU A 125 0.39 -13.75 10.93
C GLU A 125 -0.58 -14.70 10.22
N LYS A 126 -1.05 -15.76 10.90
CA LYS A 126 -1.95 -16.74 10.29
C LYS A 126 -3.30 -16.09 9.97
N VAL A 127 -3.80 -15.24 10.86
CA VAL A 127 -5.03 -14.47 10.61
C VAL A 127 -4.83 -13.52 9.44
N PHE A 128 -3.71 -12.81 9.38
CA PHE A 128 -3.39 -11.95 8.23
C PHE A 128 -3.38 -12.75 6.92
N PHE A 129 -2.67 -13.87 6.85
CA PHE A 129 -2.57 -14.67 5.63
C PHE A 129 -3.92 -15.23 5.19
N GLN A 130 -4.77 -15.66 6.14
CA GLN A 130 -6.10 -16.15 5.83
C GLN A 130 -6.98 -15.04 5.23
N ASP A 131 -7.00 -13.86 5.85
CA ASP A 131 -7.79 -12.72 5.39
C ASP A 131 -7.24 -12.17 4.06
N PHE A 132 -5.92 -12.16 3.88
CA PHE A 132 -5.27 -11.76 2.62
C PHE A 132 -5.64 -12.69 1.47
N ALA A 133 -5.54 -14.01 1.67
CA ALA A 133 -5.89 -15.00 0.65
C ALA A 133 -7.36 -14.88 0.23
N ASN A 134 -8.27 -14.78 1.20
CA ASN A 134 -9.71 -14.62 0.94
C ASN A 134 -10.01 -13.32 0.19
N ALA A 135 -9.38 -12.21 0.59
CA ALA A 135 -9.56 -10.92 -0.08
C ALA A 135 -9.00 -10.94 -1.52
N MET A 136 -7.86 -11.59 -1.74
CA MET A 136 -7.27 -11.75 -3.08
C MET A 136 -8.16 -12.62 -3.98
N GLU A 137 -8.73 -13.71 -3.47
CA GLU A 137 -9.69 -14.53 -4.21
C GLU A 137 -10.91 -13.70 -4.64
N LYS A 138 -11.47 -12.90 -3.72
CA LYS A 138 -12.60 -12.02 -4.02
C LYS A 138 -12.26 -10.95 -5.07
N VAL A 139 -11.06 -10.36 -5.01
CA VAL A 139 -10.58 -9.42 -6.03
C VAL A 139 -10.38 -10.12 -7.38
N SER A 140 -9.93 -11.37 -7.39
CA SER A 140 -9.63 -12.11 -8.63
C SER A 140 -10.86 -12.32 -9.53
N VAL A 141 -12.06 -12.31 -8.95
CA VAL A 141 -13.33 -12.45 -9.66
C VAL A 141 -14.10 -11.13 -9.81
N PHE A 142 -13.53 -10.01 -9.38
CA PHE A 142 -14.19 -8.71 -9.45
C PHE A 142 -14.25 -8.20 -10.89
N GLY A 143 -15.46 -7.99 -11.42
CA GLY A 143 -15.67 -7.40 -12.75
C GLY A 143 -15.13 -8.23 -13.91
N VAL A 144 -14.87 -9.53 -13.71
CA VAL A 144 -14.32 -10.40 -14.74
C VAL A 144 -15.30 -10.57 -15.91
N LYS A 145 -14.74 -10.68 -17.12
CA LYS A 145 -15.51 -11.00 -18.32
C LYS A 145 -15.57 -12.52 -18.46
N THR A 146 -16.77 -13.06 -18.71
CA THR A 146 -17.02 -14.50 -18.84
C THR A 146 -17.78 -14.83 -20.12
N GLY A 147 -17.74 -16.11 -20.53
CA GLY A 147 -18.37 -16.56 -21.77
C GLY A 147 -17.78 -15.85 -22.99
N HIS A 148 -18.63 -15.28 -23.84
CA HIS A 148 -18.22 -14.56 -25.05
C HIS A 148 -17.92 -13.07 -24.81
N LYS A 149 -17.84 -12.61 -23.56
CA LYS A 149 -17.47 -11.22 -23.25
C LYS A 149 -15.95 -11.07 -23.28
N GLY A 150 -15.43 -10.26 -24.19
CA GLY A 150 -13.98 -10.04 -24.33
C GLY A 150 -13.31 -11.06 -25.26
N GLU A 151 -12.01 -11.29 -25.06
CA GLU A 151 -11.19 -12.18 -25.89
C GLU A 151 -10.06 -12.80 -25.06
N VAL A 152 -9.55 -13.94 -25.51
CA VAL A 152 -8.24 -14.45 -25.07
C VAL A 152 -7.19 -13.74 -25.90
N ARG A 153 -6.43 -12.84 -25.27
CA ARG A 153 -5.41 -12.05 -25.97
C ARG A 153 -4.22 -12.91 -26.37
N ASN A 154 -3.76 -12.77 -27.61
CA ASN A 154 -2.52 -13.38 -28.09
C ASN A 154 -1.29 -12.65 -27.52
N ARG A 155 -1.41 -11.34 -27.26
CA ARG A 155 -0.44 -10.57 -26.47
C ARG A 155 -1.16 -9.66 -25.49
N CYS A 156 -0.66 -9.57 -24.26
CA CYS A 156 -1.34 -8.82 -23.19
C CYS A 156 -1.41 -7.30 -23.43
N ASP A 157 -0.50 -6.76 -24.23
CA ASP A 157 -0.26 -5.34 -24.47
C ASP A 157 -1.08 -4.74 -25.63
N GLN A 158 -1.88 -5.55 -26.35
CA GLN A 158 -2.74 -5.09 -27.45
C GLN A 158 -4.02 -5.91 -27.57
N PHE A 159 -5.01 -5.39 -28.27
CA PHE A 159 -6.19 -6.15 -28.68
C PHE A 159 -5.85 -7.06 -29.87
N ASN A 160 -6.52 -8.21 -30.01
CA ASN A 160 -6.29 -9.06 -31.17
C ASN A 160 -6.79 -8.38 -32.46
N ASN A 161 -7.94 -7.72 -32.38
CA ASN A 161 -8.48 -6.89 -33.45
C ASN A 161 -8.59 -5.46 -32.94
N LEU A 162 -7.83 -4.54 -33.56
CA LEU A 162 -8.03 -3.11 -33.33
C LEU A 162 -9.43 -2.75 -33.85
N PRO A 163 -10.28 -2.08 -33.06
CA PRO A 163 -11.52 -1.53 -33.58
C PRO A 163 -11.18 -0.64 -34.78
N ALA A 164 -11.88 -0.81 -35.91
CA ALA A 164 -11.79 0.14 -37.01
C ALA A 164 -12.13 1.53 -36.45
N MET A 165 -11.24 2.50 -36.69
CA MET A 165 -11.36 3.87 -36.23
C MET A 165 -12.53 4.58 -36.90
#